data_AF-A0A0G1MYW0-F1
#
_entry.id   AF-A0A0G1MYW0-F1
#
_cell.length_a   1.000
_cell.length_b   1.000
_cell.length_c   1.000
_cell.angle_alpha   90.00
_cell.angle_beta   90.00
_cell.angle_gamma   90.00
#
_symmetry.space_group_name_H-M   'P 1'
#
loop_
_entity.id
_entity.type
_entity.pdbx_description
1 polymer ?
#
loop_
_entity_poly.entity_id
_entity_poly.type
_entity_poly.pdbx_seq_one_letter_code
_entity_poly.pdbx_strand_id
1 'polypeptide(L)' 'MPKSTYNASDIKVLEGLEPVRKRPGMYIGSTDERGIQELLKEIIDNSVDEAI' A
#
# COMPACT_ATOMS: atom_id res chain seq x y z
N MET A 1 -21.84 -28.24 -13.29
CA MET A 1 -20.73 -27.29 -13.03
C MET A 1 -20.41 -27.36 -11.56
N PRO A 2 -19.15 -27.55 -11.13
CA PRO A 2 -18.82 -27.50 -9.71
C PRO A 2 -19.11 -26.08 -9.21
N LYS A 3 -19.93 -25.95 -8.16
CA LYS A 3 -20.10 -24.67 -7.45
C LYS A 3 -18.73 -24.33 -6.84
N SER A 4 -18.17 -23.18 -7.21
CA SER A 4 -17.03 -22.62 -6.49
C SER A 4 -17.48 -22.34 -5.06
N THR A 5 -16.95 -23.11 -4.11
CA THR A 5 -17.34 -23.01 -2.69
C THR A 5 -16.55 -21.87 -2.05
N TYR A 6 -16.99 -20.63 -2.27
CA TYR A 6 -16.49 -19.49 -1.52
C TYR A 6 -16.87 -19.65 -0.05
N ASN A 7 -15.88 -19.73 0.82
CA ASN A 7 -16.03 -19.95 2.26
C ASN A 7 -15.08 -19.04 3.05
N ALA A 8 -15.17 -19.08 4.38
CA ALA A 8 -14.41 -18.18 5.24
C ALA A 8 -12.88 -18.27 5.05
N SER A 9 -12.35 -19.43 4.64
CA SER A 9 -10.92 -19.60 4.39
C SER A 9 -10.40 -18.87 3.14
N ASP A 10 -11.29 -18.44 2.24
CA ASP A 10 -10.94 -17.64 1.07
C ASP A 10 -10.73 -16.15 1.41
N ILE A 11 -11.06 -15.73 2.63
CA ILE A 11 -10.81 -14.37 3.12
C ILE A 11 -9.37 -14.29 3.60
N LYS A 12 -8.52 -13.59 2.85
CA LYS A 12 -7.14 -13.33 3.24
C LYS A 12 -7.00 -11.99 3.96
N VAL A 13 -6.57 -12.04 5.20
CA VAL A 13 -6.07 -10.87 5.94
C VAL A 13 -4.62 -10.65 5.51
N LEU A 14 -4.29 -9.43 5.11
CA LEU A 14 -2.93 -9.00 4.80
C LEU A 14 -2.39 -8.25 6.01
N GLU A 15 -1.28 -8.72 6.56
CA GLU A 15 -0.72 -8.19 7.81
C GLU A 15 0.49 -7.28 7.57
N GLY A 16 0.74 -6.38 8.51
CA GLY A 16 1.85 -5.43 8.45
C GLY A 16 1.85 -4.60 7.16
N LEU A 17 2.94 -4.69 6.39
CA LEU A 17 3.12 -3.95 5.13
C LEU A 17 2.70 -4.72 3.88
N GLU A 18 2.15 -5.94 4.02
CA GLU A 18 1.63 -6.69 2.87
C GLU A 18 0.56 -5.93 2.07
N PRO A 19 -0.43 -5.24 2.70
CA PRO A 19 -1.42 -4.46 1.95
C PRO A 19 -0.78 -3.34 1.14
N VAL A 20 0.24 -2.67 1.70
CA VAL A 20 0.98 -1.57 1.07
C VAL A 20 1.70 -2.06 -0.18
N ARG A 21 2.42 -3.18 -0.08
CA ARG A 21 3.14 -3.76 -1.20
C ARG A 21 2.22 -4.34 -2.27
N LYS A 22 1.08 -4.92 -1.86
CA LYS A 22 0.13 -5.53 -2.80
C LYS A 22 -0.70 -4.50 -3.56
N ARG A 23 -1.01 -3.36 -2.92
CA ARG A 23 -1.81 -2.26 -3.50
C ARG A 23 -1.15 -0.91 -3.25
N PRO A 24 0.04 -0.65 -3.83
CA PRO A 24 0.80 0.57 -3.56
C PRO A 24 0.06 1.84 -3.99
N GLY A 25 -0.70 1.80 -5.09
CA GLY A 25 -1.47 2.96 -5.55
C GLY A 25 -2.51 3.49 -4.55
N MET A 26 -2.95 2.67 -3.58
CA MET A 26 -3.81 3.14 -2.49
C MET A 26 -3.07 4.05 -1.49
N TYR A 27 -1.74 3.95 -1.41
CA TYR A 27 -0.89 4.68 -0.46
C TYR A 27 -0.09 5.80 -1.13
N ILE A 28 0.40 5.58 -2.35
CA ILE A 28 1.25 6.53 -3.09
C ILE A 28 0.59 7.07 -4.37
N GLY A 29 -0.70 6.81 -4.56
CA GLY A 29 -1.50 7.26 -5.71
C GLY A 29 -1.25 6.50 -7.01
N SER A 30 0.01 6.28 -7.37
CA SER A 30 0.41 5.59 -8.60
C SER A 30 1.76 4.87 -8.44
N THR A 31 2.10 3.98 -9.36
CA THR A 31 3.45 3.36 -9.43
C THR A 31 4.27 3.91 -10.60
N ASP A 32 3.89 5.09 -11.11
CA ASP A 32 4.65 5.84 -12.11
C ASP A 32 5.52 6.90 -11.43
N GLU A 33 6.14 7.79 -12.20
CA GLU A 33 7.02 8.85 -11.71
C GLU A 33 6.40 9.71 -10.61
N ARG A 34 5.07 9.91 -10.63
CA ARG A 34 4.36 10.69 -9.59
C ARG A 34 4.38 9.99 -8.24
N GLY A 35 4.23 8.66 -8.23
CA GLY A 35 4.33 7.88 -7.00
C GLY A 35 5.71 7.93 -6.38
N ILE A 36 6.77 7.98 -7.21
CA ILE A 36 8.15 8.15 -6.75
C ILE A 36 8.34 9.53 -6.11
N GLN A 37 7.79 10.58 -6.72
CA GLN A 37 7.84 11.93 -6.15
C GLN A 37 7.12 12.03 -4.80
N GLU A 38 5.98 11.35 -4.63
CA GLU A 38 5.26 11.32 -3.35
C GLU A 38 6.09 10.63 -2.27
N LEU A 39 6.74 9.49 -2.58
CA LEU A 39 7.63 8.82 -1.63
C LEU A 39 8.80 9.71 -1.17
N LEU A 40 9.41 10.44 -2.11
CA LEU A 40 10.50 11.38 -1.78
C LEU A 40 10.00 12.51 -0.88
N LYS A 41 8.85 13.10 -1.22
CA LYS A 41 8.22 14.16 -0.45
C LYS A 41 7.93 13.69 0.98
N GLU A 42 7.34 12.52 1.17
CA GLU A 42 7.07 11.96 2.50
C GLU A 42 8.36 11.81 3.34
N ILE A 43 9.49 11.42 2.75
CA ILE A 43 10.77 11.33 3.48
C ILE A 43 11.24 12.73 3.90
N ILE A 44 11.12 13.72 3.01
CA ILE A 44 11.52 15.10 3.29
C ILE A 44 10.62 15.69 4.38
N ASP A 45 9.30 15.52 4.26
CA ASP A 45 8.32 16.05 5.21
C ASP A 45 8.56 15.46 6.61
N ASN A 46 8.75 14.14 6.72
CA ASN A 46 9.16 13.50 7.98
C ASN A 46 10.49 14.07 8.52
N SER A 47 11.44 14.42 7.65
CA SER A 47 12.72 15.01 8.08
C SER A 47 12.56 16.45 8.58
N VAL A 48 11.63 17.22 8.00
CA VAL A 48 11.31 18.59 8.43
C VAL A 48 10.58 18.58 9.76
N ASP A 49 9.61 17.67 9.94
CA ASP A 49 8.86 17.53 11.19
C ASP A 49 9.77 17.21 12.39
N GLU A 50 10.82 16.42 12.19
CA GLU A 50 11.81 16.10 13.24
C GLU A 50 12.81 17.24 13.51
N ALA A 51 12.92 18.23 12.62
CA ALA A 51 13.86 19.33 12.74
C ALA A 51 13.29 20.56 13.47
N ILE A 52 11.98 20.63 13.68
CA ILE A 52 11.24 21.73 14.32
C ILE A 52 10.95 21.40 15.77
#